data_AF-A0A2D6TPC2-F1
#
_entry.id   AF-A0A2D6TPC2-F1
#
_cell.length_a   1.000
_cell.length_b   1.000
_cell.length_c   1.000
_cell.angle_alpha   90.00
_cell.angle_beta   90.00
_cell.angle_gamma   90.00
#
_symmetry.space_group_name_H-M   'P 1'
#
loop_
_entity.id
_entity.type
_entity.pdbx_description
1 polymer ?
#
loop_
_entity_poly.entity_id
_entity_poly.type
_entity_poly.pdbx_seq_one_letter_code
_entity_poly.pdbx_strand_id
1 'polypeptide(L)'
;MKKSIIFVVIFLLIALFFIQFNKKDNCILELDIDICPEGCNEGCDNVIYSGYFKSRITEQSEEKFDAIKLRSIFPGLEDVDFRNVEAIGGTYVLGDRLYFHEEGNFNPDAQKISDKGYKTLLQNLAQRFNITLGTKESVDSIIMLIG
;
A
#
# COMPACT_ATOMS: atom_id res chain seq x y z
N MET A 1 -22.51 -42.98 30.82
CA MET A 1 -21.47 -42.91 29.77
C MET A 1 -21.88 -42.14 28.50
N LYS A 2 -23.14 -42.21 28.01
CA LYS A 2 -23.56 -41.50 26.78
C LYS A 2 -23.50 -39.96 26.82
N LYS A 3 -23.66 -39.33 27.99
CA LYS A 3 -23.65 -37.85 28.13
C LYS A 3 -22.27 -37.22 27.91
N SER A 4 -21.18 -37.89 28.29
CA SER A 4 -19.81 -37.37 28.09
C SER A 4 -19.40 -37.36 26.62
N ILE A 5 -19.87 -38.32 25.82
CA ILE A 5 -19.56 -38.38 24.39
C ILE A 5 -20.16 -37.19 23.65
N ILE A 6 -21.38 -36.78 24.02
CA ILE A 6 -22.06 -35.63 23.40
C ILE A 6 -21.30 -34.33 23.66
N PHE A 7 -20.79 -34.12 24.89
CA PHE A 7 -20.00 -32.93 25.21
C PHE A 7 -18.69 -32.86 24.43
N VAL A 8 -18.01 -33.99 24.25
CA VAL A 8 -16.75 -34.05 23.47
C VAL A 8 -17.01 -33.73 21.99
N VAL A 9 -18.11 -34.23 21.42
CA VAL A 9 -18.49 -33.94 20.04
C VAL A 9 -18.86 -32.47 19.84
N ILE A 10 -19.60 -31.87 20.77
CA ILE A 10 -19.94 -30.44 20.71
C ILE A 10 -18.68 -29.58 20.80
N PHE A 11 -17.74 -29.93 21.70
CA PHE A 11 -16.49 -29.18 21.83
C PHE A 11 -15.61 -29.30 20.58
N LEU A 12 -15.56 -30.48 19.95
CA LEU A 12 -14.90 -30.70 18.67
C LEU A 12 -15.53 -29.89 17.53
N LEU A 13 -16.86 -29.80 17.49
CA LEU A 13 -17.57 -29.00 16.49
C LEU A 13 -17.36 -27.50 16.70
N ILE A 14 -17.33 -27.02 17.94
CA ILE A 14 -17.01 -25.62 18.26
C ILE A 14 -15.55 -25.33 17.92
N ALA A 15 -14.62 -26.23 18.24
CA ALA A 15 -13.22 -26.09 17.86
C ALA A 15 -13.03 -26.08 16.34
N LEU A 16 -13.72 -26.97 15.60
CA LEU A 16 -13.72 -26.98 14.13
C LEU A 16 -14.35 -25.71 13.54
N PHE A 17 -15.41 -25.19 14.16
CA PHE A 17 -16.04 -23.92 13.78
C PHE A 17 -15.11 -22.74 14.03
N PHE A 18 -14.40 -22.71 15.15
CA PHE A 18 -13.35 -21.72 15.43
C PHE A 18 -12.15 -21.86 14.49
N ILE A 19 -11.73 -23.09 14.13
CA ILE A 19 -10.66 -23.31 13.14
C ILE A 19 -11.10 -22.83 11.74
N GLN A 20 -12.38 -23.00 11.37
CA GLN A 20 -12.90 -22.46 10.11
C GLN A 20 -13.08 -20.94 10.15
N PHE A 21 -13.42 -20.34 11.30
CA PHE A 21 -13.52 -18.89 11.45
C PHE A 21 -12.16 -18.19 11.59
N ASN A 22 -11.13 -18.83 12.17
CA ASN A 22 -9.74 -18.38 12.10
C ASN A 22 -9.07 -18.72 10.76
N LYS A 23 -9.72 -19.46 9.86
CA LYS A 23 -9.28 -19.53 8.46
C LYS A 23 -9.64 -18.28 7.66
N LYS A 24 -10.18 -17.26 8.33
CA LYS A 24 -10.21 -15.87 7.87
C LYS A 24 -8.95 -15.10 8.31
N ASP A 25 -7.94 -15.78 8.81
CA ASP A 25 -6.65 -15.17 9.12
C ASP A 25 -5.78 -15.12 7.86
N ASN A 26 -5.47 -13.89 7.52
CA ASN A 26 -4.32 -13.44 6.75
C ASN A 26 -4.48 -13.40 5.23
N CYS A 27 -5.31 -12.47 4.76
CA CYS A 27 -4.92 -11.61 3.63
C CYS A 27 -3.72 -10.73 4.05
N ILE A 28 -2.63 -11.34 4.51
CA ILE A 28 -1.36 -10.66 4.63
C ILE A 28 -0.78 -10.74 3.23
N LEU A 29 -0.76 -9.58 2.54
CA LEU A 29 0.03 -9.42 1.34
C LEU A 29 1.47 -9.79 1.69
N GLU A 30 1.91 -10.98 1.28
CA GLU A 30 3.33 -11.29 1.22
C GLU A 30 3.97 -10.32 0.23
N LEU A 31 4.98 -9.61 0.74
CA LEU A 31 5.57 -8.36 0.25
C LEU A 31 6.10 -8.36 -1.20
N ASP A 32 6.08 -9.49 -1.92
CA ASP A 32 6.82 -9.66 -3.17
C ASP A 32 6.01 -10.26 -4.34
N ILE A 33 4.69 -10.41 -4.23
CA ILE A 33 3.89 -11.05 -5.29
C ILE A 33 2.73 -10.16 -5.74
N ASP A 34 2.77 -9.71 -7.00
CA ASP A 34 1.65 -9.11 -7.73
C ASP A 34 0.53 -10.14 -8.04
N ILE A 35 0.43 -11.22 -7.26
CA ILE A 35 -0.51 -12.32 -7.45
C ILE A 35 -1.41 -12.41 -6.24
N CYS A 36 -2.68 -12.15 -6.50
CA CYS A 36 -3.74 -12.36 -5.54
C CYS A 36 -4.05 -13.83 -5.35
N PRO A 37 -4.02 -14.35 -4.11
CA PRO A 37 -4.46 -15.71 -3.84
C PRO A 37 -5.91 -15.88 -4.28
N GLU A 38 -6.22 -16.97 -4.99
CA GLU A 38 -7.60 -17.29 -5.38
C GLU A 38 -8.50 -17.35 -4.13
N GLY A 39 -9.51 -16.47 -4.07
CA GLY A 39 -10.43 -16.34 -2.93
C GLY A 39 -10.29 -15.04 -2.12
N CYS A 40 -9.27 -14.22 -2.38
CA CYS A 40 -9.12 -12.89 -1.80
C CYS A 40 -9.78 -11.84 -2.72
N ASN A 41 -11.05 -11.49 -2.44
CA ASN A 41 -11.76 -10.44 -3.18
C ASN A 41 -11.48 -9.02 -2.63
N GLU A 42 -10.89 -8.90 -1.45
CA GLU A 42 -10.52 -7.63 -0.80
C GLU A 42 -9.01 -7.60 -0.56
N GLY A 43 -8.34 -6.50 -0.92
CA GLY A 43 -6.88 -6.31 -0.80
C GLY A 43 -6.06 -6.52 -2.08
N CYS A 44 -6.70 -6.96 -3.16
CA CYS A 44 -6.07 -7.20 -4.47
C CYS A 44 -5.98 -5.98 -5.39
N ASP A 45 -6.47 -4.87 -4.89
CA ASP A 45 -6.72 -3.62 -5.59
C ASP A 45 -5.51 -2.68 -5.55
N ASN A 46 -4.27 -3.19 -5.48
CA ASN A 46 -3.08 -2.34 -5.36
C ASN A 46 -2.95 -1.33 -6.52
N VAL A 47 -3.48 -1.66 -7.71
CA VAL A 47 -3.59 -0.75 -8.85
C VAL A 47 -4.76 0.24 -8.69
N ILE A 48 -5.90 -0.21 -8.15
CA ILE A 48 -7.08 0.64 -7.96
C ILE A 48 -6.83 1.66 -6.85
N TYR A 49 -6.20 1.24 -5.75
CA TYR A 49 -5.90 2.11 -4.62
C TYR A 49 -4.71 3.02 -4.84
N SER A 50 -3.69 2.61 -5.62
CA SER A 50 -2.64 3.56 -6.03
C SER A 50 -3.21 4.63 -6.97
N GLY A 51 -4.12 4.26 -7.89
CA GLY A 51 -4.84 5.20 -8.74
C GLY A 51 -5.75 6.14 -7.93
N TYR A 52 -6.47 5.62 -6.94
CA TYR A 52 -7.26 6.43 -6.01
C TYR A 52 -6.39 7.38 -5.21
N PHE A 53 -5.31 6.88 -4.60
CA PHE A 53 -4.33 7.68 -3.86
C PHE A 53 -3.79 8.81 -4.72
N LYS A 54 -3.26 8.50 -5.91
CA LYS A 54 -2.79 9.49 -6.89
C LYS A 54 -3.86 10.54 -7.17
N SER A 55 -5.07 10.11 -7.52
CA SER A 55 -6.20 11.01 -7.82
C SER A 55 -6.50 11.97 -6.68
N ARG A 56 -6.40 11.52 -5.43
CA ARG A 56 -6.65 12.33 -4.23
C ARG A 56 -5.51 13.31 -3.95
N ILE A 57 -4.25 12.85 -3.98
CA ILE A 57 -3.11 13.72 -3.63
C ILE A 57 -2.71 14.69 -4.76
N THR A 58 -3.09 14.41 -6.00
CA THR A 58 -2.92 15.37 -7.10
C THR A 58 -4.18 16.18 -7.38
N GLU A 59 -5.27 15.96 -6.64
CA GLU A 59 -6.59 16.56 -6.89
C GLU A 59 -7.07 16.44 -8.34
N GLN A 60 -6.73 15.34 -9.02
CA GLN A 60 -6.96 15.14 -10.47
C GLN A 60 -6.29 16.17 -11.38
N SER A 61 -5.38 16.98 -10.85
CA SER A 61 -4.58 17.90 -11.65
C SER A 61 -3.67 17.12 -12.60
N GLU A 62 -3.61 17.57 -13.85
CA GLU A 62 -2.61 17.14 -14.83
C GLU A 62 -1.22 17.73 -14.51
N GLU A 63 -1.08 18.49 -13.43
CA GLU A 63 0.21 18.98 -12.97
C GLU A 63 1.20 17.85 -12.74
N LYS A 64 2.46 18.22 -12.97
CA LYS A 64 3.59 17.33 -13.00
C LYS A 64 4.15 17.22 -11.58
N PHE A 65 3.62 16.31 -10.77
CA PHE A 65 4.04 16.15 -9.38
C PHE A 65 5.34 15.33 -9.27
N ASP A 66 6.39 16.01 -8.81
CA ASP A 66 7.63 15.41 -8.33
C ASP A 66 7.61 15.30 -6.79
N ALA A 67 8.66 14.73 -6.20
CA ALA A 67 8.75 14.56 -4.75
C ALA A 67 8.76 15.89 -3.99
N ILE A 68 9.39 16.94 -4.54
CA ILE A 68 9.50 18.25 -3.91
C ILE A 68 8.12 18.92 -3.86
N LYS A 69 7.41 18.91 -4.98
CA LYS A 69 6.07 19.48 -5.11
C LYS A 69 5.09 18.77 -4.18
N LEU A 70 5.10 17.43 -4.14
CA LEU A 70 4.23 16.70 -3.21
C LEU A 70 4.52 17.06 -1.76
N ARG A 71 5.78 17.12 -1.35
CA ARG A 71 6.15 17.51 0.03
C ARG A 71 5.77 18.96 0.38
N SER A 72 5.72 19.84 -0.61
CA SER A 72 5.26 21.23 -0.39
C SER A 72 3.76 21.31 -0.07
N ILE A 73 2.98 20.34 -0.55
CA ILE A 73 1.52 20.28 -0.36
C ILE A 73 1.17 19.41 0.85
N PHE A 74 1.86 18.28 1.00
CA PHE A 74 1.70 17.31 2.08
C PHE A 74 2.94 17.33 2.98
N PRO A 75 3.00 18.23 3.98
CA PRO A 75 4.19 18.43 4.80
C PRO A 75 4.55 17.24 5.70
N GLY A 76 3.64 16.28 5.89
CA GLY A 76 3.90 15.02 6.59
C GLY A 76 4.65 13.98 5.73
N LEU A 77 4.89 14.26 4.45
CA LEU A 77 5.76 13.43 3.61
C LEU A 77 7.24 13.64 3.96
N GLU A 78 7.93 12.55 4.25
CA GLU A 78 9.34 12.51 4.57
C GLU A 78 10.17 11.92 3.42
N ASP A 79 11.47 12.20 3.39
CA ASP A 79 12.41 11.66 2.40
C ASP A 79 12.32 10.13 2.28
N VAL A 80 12.06 9.44 3.40
CA VAL A 80 11.95 7.97 3.45
C VAL A 80 10.77 7.43 2.66
N ASP A 81 9.69 8.20 2.53
CA ASP A 81 8.48 7.79 1.81
C ASP A 81 8.74 7.70 0.30
N PHE A 82 9.74 8.43 -0.20
CA PHE A 82 10.13 8.45 -1.61
C PHE A 82 11.22 7.42 -1.95
N ARG A 83 11.63 6.58 -1.01
CA ARG A 83 12.64 5.55 -1.26
C ARG A 83 12.17 4.60 -2.37
N ASN A 84 12.97 4.49 -3.43
CA ASN A 84 12.74 3.65 -4.61
C ASN A 84 11.45 4.01 -5.38
N VAL A 85 10.92 5.22 -5.19
CA VAL A 85 9.76 5.69 -5.96
C VAL A 85 10.20 5.91 -7.40
N GLU A 86 9.56 5.19 -8.33
CA GLU A 86 9.81 5.36 -9.76
C GLU A 86 9.27 6.70 -10.26
N ALA A 87 10.08 7.36 -11.07
CA ALA A 87 9.70 8.53 -11.83
C ALA A 87 9.67 8.20 -13.34
N ILE A 88 9.25 9.14 -14.18
CA ILE A 88 9.16 8.94 -15.64
C ILE A 88 10.55 8.66 -16.24
N GLY A 89 11.59 9.33 -15.76
CA GLY A 89 12.94 9.26 -16.33
C GLY A 89 13.99 8.76 -15.35
N GLY A 90 13.60 7.99 -14.34
CA GLY A 90 14.54 7.48 -13.35
C GLY A 90 13.87 7.11 -12.03
N THR A 91 14.64 7.13 -10.96
CA THR A 91 14.20 6.63 -9.65
C THR A 91 14.66 7.55 -8.53
N TYR A 92 13.81 7.75 -7.52
CA TYR A 92 14.19 8.41 -6.28
C TYR A 92 14.94 7.45 -5.36
N VAL A 93 16.15 7.82 -4.94
CA VAL A 93 17.04 6.99 -4.13
C VAL A 93 17.31 7.68 -2.80
N LEU A 94 17.17 6.93 -1.71
CA LEU A 94 17.46 7.40 -0.36
C LEU A 94 18.84 6.91 0.08
N GLY A 95 19.79 7.83 0.16
CA GLY A 95 21.07 7.64 0.86
C GLY A 95 21.07 8.42 2.18
N ASP A 96 22.09 9.26 2.39
CA ASP A 96 22.09 10.26 3.49
C ASP A 96 21.00 11.32 3.34
N ARG A 97 20.51 11.51 2.10
CA ARG A 97 19.40 12.38 1.73
C ARG A 97 18.67 11.78 0.52
N LEU A 98 17.44 12.22 0.27
CA LEU A 98 16.75 11.89 -0.97
C LEU A 98 17.42 12.59 -2.16
N TYR A 99 17.71 11.83 -3.23
CA TYR A 99 18.13 12.39 -4.51
C TYR A 99 17.48 11.65 -5.66
N PHE A 100 17.37 12.34 -6.80
CA PHE A 100 16.87 11.76 -8.04
C PHE A 100 18.02 11.14 -8.84
N HIS A 101 17.90 9.86 -9.18
CA HIS A 101 18.80 9.18 -10.10
C HIS A 101 18.15 9.14 -11.49
N GLU A 102 18.64 9.98 -12.40
CA GLU A 102 18.15 10.01 -13.78
C GLU A 102 18.67 8.80 -14.57
N GLU A 103 17.78 8.17 -15.32
CA GLU A 103 18.06 7.01 -16.16
C GLU A 103 17.77 7.35 -17.62
N GLY A 104 18.75 7.14 -18.50
CA GLY A 104 18.60 7.38 -19.94
C GLY A 104 18.88 8.83 -20.36
N ASN A 105 18.08 9.34 -21.30
CA ASN A 105 18.27 10.66 -21.91
C ASN A 105 17.49 11.74 -21.16
N PHE A 106 18.03 12.97 -21.17
CA PHE A 106 17.41 14.13 -20.55
C PHE A 106 15.94 14.29 -20.95
N ASN A 107 15.07 14.34 -19.95
CA ASN A 107 13.65 14.61 -20.11
C ASN A 107 13.21 15.67 -19.10
N PRO A 108 12.60 16.80 -19.51
CA PRO A 108 12.10 17.81 -18.57
C PRO A 108 11.06 17.26 -17.57
N ASP A 109 10.49 16.10 -17.90
CA ASP A 109 9.50 15.41 -17.09
C ASP A 109 10.08 14.25 -16.26
N ALA A 110 11.40 14.04 -16.29
CA ALA A 110 12.07 12.88 -15.72
C ALA A 110 11.72 12.66 -14.24
N GLN A 111 11.63 13.73 -13.45
CA GLN A 111 11.41 13.67 -12.00
C GLN A 111 9.96 13.43 -11.60
N LYS A 112 9.00 13.47 -12.53
CA LYS A 112 7.61 13.20 -12.17
C LYS A 112 7.43 11.76 -11.74
N ILE A 113 6.68 11.56 -10.67
CA ILE A 113 6.35 10.24 -10.18
C ILE A 113 5.49 9.50 -11.21
N SER A 114 5.91 8.29 -11.57
CA SER A 114 5.18 7.42 -12.50
C SER A 114 3.98 6.77 -11.79
N ASP A 115 3.07 6.13 -12.54
CA ASP A 115 1.96 5.38 -11.92
C ASP A 115 2.46 4.26 -10.99
N LYS A 116 3.58 3.63 -11.35
CA LYS A 116 4.27 2.66 -10.49
C LYS A 116 4.88 3.34 -9.27
N GLY A 117 5.46 4.53 -9.44
CA GLY A 117 5.98 5.32 -8.34
C GLY A 117 4.94 5.65 -7.28
N TYR A 118 3.70 5.99 -7.67
CA TYR A 118 2.60 6.21 -6.72
C TYR A 118 2.22 4.95 -5.94
N LYS A 119 2.33 3.77 -6.56
CA LYS A 119 2.16 2.49 -5.85
C LYS A 119 3.24 2.33 -4.79
N THR A 120 4.51 2.54 -5.15
CA THR A 120 5.63 2.46 -4.20
C THR A 120 5.50 3.48 -3.06
N LEU A 121 5.12 4.72 -3.37
CA LEU A 121 4.90 5.77 -2.38
C LEU A 121 3.80 5.38 -1.38
N LEU A 122 2.65 4.89 -1.87
CA LEU A 122 1.55 4.43 -1.02
C LEU A 122 1.98 3.26 -0.13
N GLN A 123 2.78 2.33 -0.66
CA GLN A 123 3.31 1.19 0.11
C GLN A 123 4.27 1.64 1.20
N ASN A 124 5.19 2.56 0.90
CA ASN A 124 6.12 3.12 1.89
C ASN A 124 5.36 3.82 3.02
N LEU A 125 4.32 4.61 2.69
CA LEU A 125 3.47 5.29 3.67
C LEU A 125 2.68 4.31 4.54
N ALA A 126 2.08 3.29 3.92
CA ALA A 126 1.36 2.23 4.63
C ALA A 126 2.29 1.52 5.63
N GLN A 127 3.52 1.22 5.22
CA GLN A 127 4.53 0.64 6.09
C GLN A 127 4.91 1.59 7.23
N ARG A 128 5.17 2.87 6.95
CA ARG A 128 5.55 3.87 7.95
C ARG A 128 4.48 4.06 9.03
N PHE A 129 3.21 4.09 8.62
CA PHE A 129 2.08 4.28 9.53
C PHE A 129 1.50 2.98 10.08
N ASN A 130 2.06 1.82 9.70
CA ASN A 130 1.55 0.51 10.08
C ASN A 130 0.05 0.33 9.73
N ILE A 131 -0.34 0.77 8.53
CA ILE A 131 -1.70 0.68 8.00
C ILE A 131 -1.75 -0.45 6.97
N THR A 132 -2.65 -1.40 7.17
CA THR A 132 -2.93 -2.42 6.16
C THR A 132 -3.73 -1.81 5.01
N LEU A 133 -3.19 -1.87 3.80
CA LEU A 133 -3.90 -1.46 2.59
C LEU A 133 -4.97 -2.49 2.23
N GLY A 134 -6.14 -2.01 1.82
CA GLY A 134 -7.21 -2.89 1.37
C GLY A 134 -8.58 -2.23 1.22
N THR A 135 -8.71 -0.98 1.67
CA THR A 135 -9.96 -0.21 1.51
C THR A 135 -9.66 1.26 1.19
N LYS A 136 -10.68 2.01 0.73
CA LYS A 136 -10.54 3.46 0.50
C LYS A 136 -10.26 4.21 1.80
N GLU A 137 -10.87 3.78 2.89
CA GLU A 137 -10.71 4.38 4.22
C GLU A 137 -9.26 4.25 4.72
N SER A 138 -8.57 3.16 4.39
CA SER A 138 -7.13 3.00 4.70
C SER A 138 -6.28 4.03 3.95
N VAL A 139 -6.60 4.31 2.68
CA VAL A 139 -5.91 5.33 1.88
C VAL A 139 -6.23 6.74 2.36
N ASP A 140 -7.50 7.03 2.66
CA ASP A 140 -7.92 8.31 3.22
C ASP A 140 -7.24 8.59 4.57
N SER A 141 -7.08 7.55 5.40
CA SER A 141 -6.33 7.65 6.66
C SER A 141 -4.87 8.04 6.43
N ILE A 142 -4.21 7.44 5.43
CA ILE A 142 -2.85 7.82 5.04
C ILE A 142 -2.80 9.28 4.58
N ILE A 143 -3.75 9.72 3.73
CA ILE A 143 -3.80 11.09 3.21
C ILE A 143 -3.94 12.10 4.36
N MET A 144 -4.84 11.84 5.32
CA MET A 144 -5.01 12.70 6.50
C MET A 144 -3.75 12.78 7.37
N LEU A 145 -2.93 11.73 7.40
CA LEU A 145 -1.70 11.71 8.20
C LEU A 145 -0.56 12.51 7.53
N ILE A 146 -0.60 12.68 6.20
CA ILE A 146 0.46 13.40 5.47
C ILE A 146 0.13 14.87 5.19
N GLY A 147 -1.13 15.30 5.31
CA GLY A 147 -1.54 16.70 5.16
C GLY A 147 -2.93 16.85 4.58
#